data_AF-A0AAD8YN16-F1
#
_entry.id   AF-A0AAD8YN16-F1
#
_cell.length_a   1.000
_cell.length_b   1.000
_cell.length_c   1.000
_cell.angle_alpha   90.00
_cell.angle_beta   90.00
_cell.angle_gamma   90.00
#
_symmetry.space_group_name_H-M   'P 1'
#
loop_
_entity.id
_entity.type
_entity.pdbx_description
1 polymer ?
#
loop_
_entity_poly.entity_id
_entity_poly.type
_entity_poly.pdbx_seq_one_letter_code
_entity_poly.pdbx_strand_id
1 'polypeptide(L)'
;MGTISSKYFKGEAKIADKLTPKTPATAEHDDVPKLTPQSQATTEDVSDVSPLQGNEDAADAPEGGFCWICHEDGTKEWPGDQPGVQEIKRDCSCRGTSGYAHWSCLVQYAANKVAEGGDITKAWRECPLCNQRYNNELQLDMADAFIQMADQIDDCDPFRYAEALWTKLLAVDLDDEESKKTAFAMISMLEKVDEPHKCAAWAIDPYCHSKNAKNLMSLAYEKLGWQEFQKGVRAKGKSESSKKIQLAIKYYEKYKELAMFVGNMTHVNDAETKIARSKCLDPLNEDETKQDLPRLRAAFEQDPSSLNFSNLVMGLRLEGHQIEIERRTAKEIVKNKRILGPMHPYTMELELGIKGLKVRRVKMLEEGNDDIWAHRLVRYEGEGNRCVITPMTTSHDFPGGKDYQGDGKEFTITMDEFIDKFNLCKGTPVMCIGLKSSKGAQLNGKIGDIRDYNEETQRYAVHFQDKALKPASVKMNNLQVVFDLTSIE
;
A
#
# COMPACT_ATOMS: atom_id res chain seq x y z
N MET A 1 -28.32 9.16 55.47
CA MET A 1 -27.33 8.13 55.84
C MET A 1 -28.07 6.81 55.99
N GLY A 2 -27.99 5.94 54.99
CA GLY A 2 -28.72 4.67 54.97
C GLY A 2 -27.91 3.64 54.20
N THR A 3 -27.41 2.65 54.93
CA THR A 3 -26.67 1.48 54.46
C THR A 3 -27.63 0.52 53.75
N ILE A 4 -27.32 0.15 52.50
CA ILE A 4 -27.97 -0.96 51.82
C ILE A 4 -26.98 -2.13 51.71
N SER A 5 -27.49 -3.26 52.18
CA SER A 5 -26.85 -4.54 52.44
C SER A 5 -26.52 -5.32 51.16
N SER A 6 -25.31 -5.86 51.08
CA SER A 6 -24.89 -6.82 50.06
C SER A 6 -25.35 -8.23 50.42
N LYS A 7 -26.22 -8.83 49.61
CA LYS A 7 -26.34 -10.30 49.50
C LYS A 7 -26.65 -10.66 48.05
N TYR A 8 -26.16 -11.84 47.67
CA TYR A 8 -26.29 -12.55 46.39
C TYR A 8 -25.17 -12.30 45.37
N PHE A 9 -24.15 -13.14 45.42
CA PHE A 9 -23.64 -13.90 44.26
C PHE A 9 -22.69 -15.00 44.76
N LYS A 10 -23.19 -16.23 44.86
CA LYS A 10 -22.40 -17.47 44.82
C LYS A 10 -23.23 -18.51 44.08
N GLY A 11 -22.86 -18.77 42.84
CA GLY A 11 -23.39 -19.84 42.02
C GLY A 11 -22.26 -20.36 41.14
N GLU A 12 -21.56 -21.38 41.64
CA GLU A 12 -20.64 -22.20 40.85
C GLU A 12 -21.47 -23.17 40.00
N ALA A 13 -21.31 -23.12 38.68
CA ALA A 13 -21.84 -24.14 37.79
C ALA A 13 -20.68 -24.98 37.23
N LYS A 14 -20.58 -26.21 37.72
CA LYS A 14 -19.84 -27.30 37.07
C LYS A 14 -20.66 -27.79 35.87
N ILE A 15 -20.10 -27.72 34.67
CA ILE A 15 -20.54 -28.55 33.54
C ILE A 15 -19.29 -29.15 32.91
N ALA A 16 -19.11 -30.45 33.15
CA ALA A 16 -18.30 -31.32 32.33
C ALA A 16 -19.25 -32.40 31.81
N ASP A 17 -19.46 -32.47 30.49
CA ASP A 17 -19.42 -33.74 29.77
C ASP A 17 -19.41 -33.54 28.25
N LYS A 18 -18.40 -34.16 27.62
CA LYS A 18 -18.40 -34.88 26.34
C LYS A 18 -18.87 -34.16 25.07
N LEU A 19 -17.90 -33.67 24.31
CA LEU A 19 -17.92 -33.74 22.85
C LEU A 19 -16.53 -34.15 22.33
N THR A 20 -16.40 -35.39 21.86
CA THR A 20 -15.28 -35.82 21.01
C THR A 20 -15.55 -35.39 19.56
N PRO A 21 -14.55 -34.88 18.84
CA PRO A 21 -14.72 -34.55 17.43
C PRO A 21 -14.68 -35.82 16.57
N LYS A 22 -15.72 -36.03 15.76
CA LYS A 22 -15.72 -37.01 14.67
C LYS A 22 -14.82 -36.52 13.54
N THR A 23 -13.86 -37.33 13.16
CA THR A 23 -13.05 -37.21 11.94
C THR A 23 -13.96 -37.33 10.71
N PRO A 24 -13.87 -36.44 9.70
CA PRO A 24 -14.57 -36.65 8.45
C PRO A 24 -13.85 -37.70 7.60
N ALA A 25 -14.64 -38.61 7.05
CA ALA A 25 -14.21 -39.64 6.11
C ALA A 25 -13.66 -39.02 4.82
N THR A 26 -12.51 -39.52 4.39
CA THR A 26 -11.92 -39.29 3.07
C THR A 26 -12.79 -39.98 2.02
N ALA A 27 -13.46 -39.20 1.17
CA ALA A 27 -14.05 -39.69 -0.07
C ALA A 27 -12.96 -39.73 -1.15
N GLU A 28 -12.63 -40.94 -1.61
CA GLU A 28 -11.87 -41.17 -2.82
C GLU A 28 -12.71 -40.71 -4.03
N HIS A 29 -12.17 -39.77 -4.80
CA HIS A 29 -12.66 -39.45 -6.14
C HIS A 29 -11.53 -39.73 -7.12
N ASP A 30 -11.61 -40.91 -7.73
CA ASP A 30 -10.96 -41.22 -8.99
C ASP A 30 -11.58 -40.41 -10.15
N ASP A 31 -10.82 -40.30 -11.23
CA ASP A 31 -11.11 -39.69 -12.55
C ASP A 31 -10.73 -38.21 -12.75
N VAL A 32 -9.42 -37.99 -12.96
CA VAL A 32 -8.89 -36.84 -13.71
C VAL A 32 -8.67 -37.25 -15.17
N PRO A 33 -9.34 -36.62 -16.15
CA PRO A 33 -9.09 -36.91 -17.56
C PRO A 33 -7.74 -36.35 -18.04
N LYS A 34 -6.96 -37.20 -18.72
CA LYS A 34 -5.74 -36.82 -19.44
C LYS A 34 -6.06 -35.80 -20.52
N LEU A 35 -5.56 -34.58 -20.37
CA LEU A 35 -5.52 -33.58 -21.44
C LEU A 35 -4.27 -33.80 -22.32
N THR A 36 -4.50 -34.06 -23.60
CA THR A 36 -3.49 -34.05 -24.67
C THR A 36 -3.01 -32.62 -24.97
N PRO A 37 -1.74 -32.42 -25.40
CA PRO A 37 -1.20 -31.10 -25.69
C PRO A 37 -1.65 -30.62 -27.07
N GLN A 38 -2.29 -29.45 -27.13
CA GLN A 38 -2.54 -28.74 -28.38
C GLN A 38 -1.47 -27.66 -28.64
N SER A 39 -0.97 -27.76 -29.87
CA SER A 39 -0.24 -26.83 -30.75
C SER A 39 0.18 -25.44 -30.27
N GLN A 40 1.44 -25.16 -30.63
CA GLN A 40 2.13 -23.90 -30.76
C GLN A 40 1.24 -22.75 -31.27
N ALA A 41 1.15 -21.68 -30.48
CA ALA A 41 0.70 -20.37 -30.92
C ALA A 41 1.93 -19.47 -31.15
N THR A 42 1.94 -18.82 -32.30
CA THR A 42 2.94 -17.87 -32.78
C THR A 42 2.96 -16.62 -31.91
N THR A 43 4.17 -16.15 -31.59
CA THR A 43 4.42 -14.89 -30.89
C THR A 43 4.19 -13.72 -31.85
N GLU A 44 3.05 -13.04 -31.71
CA GLU A 44 2.85 -11.72 -32.29
C GLU A 44 3.31 -10.64 -31.30
N ASP A 45 4.01 -9.65 -31.84
CA ASP A 45 4.64 -8.52 -31.17
C ASP A 45 3.58 -7.60 -30.55
N VAL A 46 3.49 -7.57 -29.23
CA VAL A 46 2.61 -6.65 -28.48
C VAL A 46 3.47 -5.49 -28.00
N SER A 47 3.75 -4.54 -28.91
CA SER A 47 4.52 -3.33 -28.62
C SER A 47 3.70 -2.07 -28.90
N ASP A 48 2.49 -1.96 -28.34
CA ASP A 48 1.87 -0.66 -28.10
C ASP A 48 0.69 -0.79 -27.12
N VAL A 49 0.96 -0.58 -25.84
CA VAL A 49 -0.09 -0.41 -24.83
C VAL A 49 0.20 0.92 -24.14
N SER A 50 -0.29 2.00 -24.75
CA SER A 50 -0.30 3.32 -24.13
C SER A 50 -1.11 3.28 -22.83
N PRO A 51 -0.71 4.02 -21.77
CA PRO A 51 -1.45 4.08 -20.53
C PRO A 51 -2.87 4.61 -20.77
N LEU A 52 -3.86 4.05 -20.07
CA LEU A 52 -5.20 4.64 -19.95
C LEU A 52 -5.04 6.09 -19.48
N GLN A 53 -5.10 7.03 -20.42
CA GLN A 53 -5.23 8.45 -20.12
C GLN A 53 -6.54 8.61 -19.35
N GLY A 54 -6.47 9.18 -18.15
CA GLY A 54 -7.66 9.66 -17.46
C GLY A 54 -8.40 10.62 -18.38
N ASN A 55 -9.73 10.61 -18.32
CA ASN A 55 -10.58 11.57 -19.03
C ASN A 55 -10.25 12.98 -18.53
N GLU A 56 -9.23 13.63 -19.09
CA GLU A 56 -8.90 15.04 -18.84
C GLU A 56 -9.85 16.00 -19.57
N ASP A 57 -10.70 15.46 -20.44
CA ASP A 57 -11.84 16.21 -20.96
C ASP A 57 -13.01 16.02 -19.99
N ALA A 58 -13.25 17.02 -19.14
CA ALA A 58 -14.60 17.31 -18.66
C ALA A 58 -15.46 17.62 -19.89
N ALA A 59 -15.78 16.58 -20.66
CA ALA A 59 -16.49 16.70 -21.91
C ALA A 59 -17.82 17.37 -21.60
N ASP A 60 -18.05 18.52 -22.23
CA ASP A 60 -19.35 19.19 -22.25
C ASP A 60 -20.44 18.13 -22.35
N ALA A 61 -21.49 18.28 -21.53
CA ALA A 61 -22.54 17.29 -21.48
C ALA A 61 -23.01 17.00 -22.92
N PRO A 62 -23.05 15.71 -23.33
CA PRO A 62 -23.35 15.37 -24.71
C PRO A 62 -24.70 15.99 -25.09
N GLU A 63 -24.79 16.50 -26.31
CA GLU A 63 -26.01 17.10 -26.84
C GLU A 63 -27.19 16.13 -26.63
N GLY A 64 -28.18 16.55 -25.82
CA GLY A 64 -29.29 15.69 -25.39
C GLY A 64 -29.13 14.99 -24.03
N GLY A 65 -28.12 15.36 -23.22
CA GLY A 65 -28.05 14.99 -21.81
C GLY A 65 -29.22 15.58 -21.02
N PHE A 66 -29.91 14.75 -20.24
CA PHE A 66 -30.98 15.17 -19.34
C PHE A 66 -30.67 14.76 -17.91
N CYS A 67 -31.12 15.57 -16.95
CA CYS A 67 -31.03 15.23 -15.54
C CYS A 67 -31.91 14.01 -15.25
N TRP A 68 -31.35 12.88 -14.81
CA TRP A 68 -32.14 11.67 -14.55
C TRP A 68 -33.11 11.79 -13.37
N ILE A 69 -32.99 12.87 -12.56
CA ILE A 69 -33.83 13.12 -11.38
C ILE A 69 -35.07 13.95 -11.74
N CYS A 70 -34.88 15.10 -12.44
CA CYS A 70 -35.99 15.98 -12.81
C CYS A 70 -36.44 15.84 -14.27
N HIS A 71 -35.70 15.09 -15.09
CA HIS A 71 -35.95 14.90 -16.53
C HIS A 71 -35.89 16.18 -17.39
N GLU A 72 -35.34 17.27 -16.87
CA GLU A 72 -35.06 18.50 -17.62
C GLU A 72 -33.71 18.41 -18.35
N ASP A 73 -33.56 19.18 -19.43
CA ASP A 73 -32.35 19.28 -20.24
C ASP A 73 -31.24 20.11 -19.57
N GLY A 74 -30.05 20.11 -20.18
CA GLY A 74 -28.76 20.43 -19.55
C GLY A 74 -28.55 21.82 -18.93
N THR A 75 -29.57 22.67 -18.89
CA THR A 75 -29.51 23.99 -18.25
C THR A 75 -30.78 24.26 -17.46
N LYS A 76 -30.69 24.20 -16.12
CA LYS A 76 -31.76 24.65 -15.23
C LYS A 76 -31.44 26.05 -14.69
N GLU A 77 -32.38 26.98 -14.80
CA GLU A 77 -32.28 28.28 -14.11
C GLU A 77 -32.25 28.05 -12.60
N TRP A 78 -31.23 28.59 -11.91
CA TRP A 78 -31.08 28.42 -10.47
C TRP A 78 -32.26 29.08 -9.73
N PRO A 79 -32.98 28.39 -8.83
CA PRO A 79 -34.14 28.96 -8.14
C PRO A 79 -33.80 29.95 -7.01
N GLY A 80 -32.73 30.75 -7.15
CA GLY A 80 -32.28 31.70 -6.14
C GLY A 80 -31.67 32.99 -6.71
N ASP A 81 -31.35 33.95 -5.84
CA ASP A 81 -30.90 35.31 -6.20
C ASP A 81 -29.54 35.39 -6.93
N GLN A 82 -28.89 34.25 -7.19
CA GLN A 82 -27.66 34.20 -7.96
C GLN A 82 -27.99 33.85 -9.42
N PRO A 83 -27.84 34.78 -10.37
CA PRO A 83 -28.02 34.47 -11.79
C PRO A 83 -26.94 33.48 -12.22
N GLY A 84 -27.34 32.24 -12.47
CA GLY A 84 -26.46 31.16 -12.91
C GLY A 84 -27.26 30.01 -13.51
N VAL A 85 -26.73 29.44 -14.59
CA VAL A 85 -27.25 28.21 -15.18
C VAL A 85 -26.63 27.03 -14.44
N GLN A 86 -27.44 26.10 -13.98
CA GLN A 86 -26.94 24.88 -13.39
C GLN A 86 -26.59 23.86 -14.46
N GLU A 87 -25.30 23.58 -14.59
CA GLU A 87 -24.81 22.53 -15.46
C GLU A 87 -25.13 21.14 -14.89
N ILE A 88 -25.42 20.19 -15.78
CA ILE A 88 -25.54 18.77 -15.43
C ILE A 88 -24.15 18.15 -15.25
N LYS A 89 -23.89 17.56 -14.09
CA LYS A 89 -22.62 16.90 -13.77
C LYS A 89 -22.76 15.38 -13.93
N ARG A 90 -21.67 14.73 -14.36
CA ARG A 90 -21.52 13.28 -14.32
C ARG A 90 -20.07 12.94 -14.00
N ASP A 91 -19.87 12.20 -12.91
CA ASP A 91 -18.56 11.62 -12.61
C ASP A 91 -18.67 10.18 -12.10
N CYS A 92 -19.24 9.31 -12.94
CA CYS A 92 -19.37 7.88 -12.70
C CYS A 92 -19.34 7.12 -14.04
N SER A 93 -19.13 5.80 -14.05
CA SER A 93 -19.10 5.00 -15.30
C SER A 93 -20.49 4.65 -15.86
N CYS A 94 -21.52 5.47 -15.62
CA CYS A 94 -22.79 5.30 -16.32
C CYS A 94 -22.57 5.46 -17.84
N ARG A 95 -23.11 4.53 -18.64
CA ARG A 95 -22.96 4.55 -20.11
C ARG A 95 -23.99 5.48 -20.75
N GLY A 96 -23.62 6.08 -21.89
CA GLY A 96 -24.51 6.93 -22.69
C GLY A 96 -24.85 8.25 -22.00
N THR A 97 -26.10 8.69 -22.10
CA THR A 97 -26.63 9.91 -21.44
C THR A 97 -27.15 9.63 -20.03
N SER A 98 -27.05 8.40 -19.53
CA SER A 98 -27.45 8.05 -18.16
C SER A 98 -26.42 8.57 -17.15
N GLY A 99 -26.91 8.97 -15.96
CA GLY A 99 -26.06 9.40 -14.85
C GLY A 99 -25.75 10.90 -14.78
N TYR A 100 -26.20 11.70 -15.76
CA TYR A 100 -26.16 13.15 -15.66
C TYR A 100 -27.25 13.66 -14.72
N ALA A 101 -26.88 14.51 -13.77
CA ALA A 101 -27.84 15.17 -12.90
C ALA A 101 -27.45 16.64 -12.71
N HIS A 102 -28.45 17.49 -12.58
CA HIS A 102 -28.24 18.82 -12.02
C HIS A 102 -27.63 18.67 -10.62
N TRP A 103 -26.60 19.45 -10.33
CA TRP A 103 -25.93 19.43 -9.03
C TRP A 103 -26.91 19.53 -7.84
N SER A 104 -27.89 20.44 -7.90
CA SER A 104 -28.89 20.66 -6.86
C SER A 104 -29.84 19.47 -6.73
N CYS A 105 -30.25 18.88 -7.86
CA CYS A 105 -31.07 17.68 -7.86
C CYS A 105 -30.33 16.51 -7.20
N LEU A 106 -29.03 16.38 -7.43
CA LEU A 106 -28.22 15.32 -6.85
C LEU A 106 -28.06 15.50 -5.33
N VAL A 107 -27.75 16.73 -4.87
CA VAL A 107 -27.70 17.08 -3.45
C VAL A 107 -29.05 16.84 -2.77
N GLN A 108 -30.14 17.30 -3.37
CA GLN A 108 -31.49 17.10 -2.83
C GLN A 108 -31.85 15.61 -2.77
N TYR A 109 -31.50 14.84 -3.81
CA TYR A 109 -31.69 13.40 -3.80
C TYR A 109 -30.93 12.75 -2.64
N ALA A 110 -29.66 13.10 -2.43
CA ALA A 110 -28.87 12.56 -1.34
C ALA A 110 -29.44 12.94 0.04
N ALA A 111 -29.83 14.21 0.24
CA ALA A 111 -30.49 14.68 1.45
C ALA A 111 -31.81 13.94 1.73
N ASN A 112 -32.64 13.73 0.70
CA ASN A 112 -33.89 12.97 0.83
C ASN A 112 -33.62 11.52 1.26
N LYS A 113 -32.55 10.89 0.75
CA LYS A 113 -32.16 9.53 1.16
C LYS A 113 -31.72 9.45 2.62
N VAL A 114 -31.14 10.51 3.18
CA VAL A 114 -30.90 10.59 4.62
C VAL A 114 -32.21 10.57 5.40
N ALA A 115 -33.23 11.29 4.94
CA ALA A 115 -34.54 11.37 5.59
C ALA A 115 -35.35 10.06 5.49
N GLU A 116 -35.20 9.30 4.40
CA GLU A 116 -35.84 7.99 4.23
C GLU A 116 -35.28 6.91 5.20
N GLY A 117 -34.11 7.14 5.79
CA GLY A 117 -33.39 6.17 6.62
C GLY A 117 -32.62 5.14 5.79
N GLY A 118 -31.44 4.73 6.27
CA GLY A 118 -30.55 3.80 5.57
C GLY A 118 -29.08 4.14 5.78
N ASP A 119 -28.22 3.62 4.90
CA ASP A 119 -26.82 4.07 4.83
C ASP A 119 -26.80 5.50 4.27
N ILE A 120 -26.74 6.46 5.19
CA ILE A 120 -26.83 7.87 4.86
C ILE A 120 -25.68 8.31 3.97
N THR A 121 -24.51 7.65 4.06
CA THR A 121 -23.31 8.02 3.32
C THR A 121 -23.33 7.53 1.88
N LYS A 122 -24.15 6.52 1.56
CA LYS A 122 -24.14 5.90 0.23
C LYS A 122 -24.54 6.88 -0.86
N ALA A 123 -25.62 7.64 -0.65
CA ALA A 123 -26.10 8.58 -1.66
C ALA A 123 -25.14 9.76 -1.92
N TRP A 124 -24.30 10.09 -0.93
CA TRP A 124 -23.25 11.11 -1.04
C TRP A 124 -21.98 10.60 -1.72
N ARG A 125 -21.73 9.29 -1.68
CA ARG A 125 -20.49 8.69 -2.21
C ARG A 125 -20.67 8.01 -3.55
N GLU A 126 -21.86 7.49 -3.84
CA GLU A 126 -22.09 6.58 -4.94
C GLU A 126 -23.25 7.01 -5.83
N CYS A 127 -23.05 6.85 -7.14
CA CYS A 127 -24.12 7.00 -8.12
C CYS A 127 -25.20 5.94 -7.88
N PRO A 128 -26.48 6.31 -7.76
CA PRO A 128 -27.55 5.35 -7.48
C PRO A 128 -27.88 4.44 -8.66
N LEU A 129 -27.40 4.77 -9.88
CA LEU A 129 -27.65 3.97 -11.08
C LEU A 129 -26.61 2.86 -11.25
N CYS A 130 -25.32 3.18 -11.16
CA CYS A 130 -24.24 2.22 -11.37
C CYS A 130 -23.55 1.73 -10.09
N ASN A 131 -23.89 2.29 -8.91
CA ASN A 131 -23.25 2.03 -7.61
C ASN A 131 -21.73 2.25 -7.59
N GLN A 132 -21.20 3.03 -8.54
CA GLN A 132 -19.81 3.45 -8.47
C GLN A 132 -19.68 4.72 -7.66
N ARG A 133 -18.53 4.89 -7.03
CA ARG A 133 -18.19 6.13 -6.36
C ARG A 133 -18.14 7.28 -7.36
N TYR A 134 -18.58 8.45 -6.92
CA TYR A 134 -18.27 9.69 -7.62
C TYR A 134 -16.74 9.88 -7.61
N ASN A 135 -16.16 10.44 -8.67
CA ASN A 135 -14.74 10.77 -8.72
C ASN A 135 -14.52 12.29 -8.82
N ASN A 136 -13.25 12.68 -8.91
CA ASN A 136 -12.73 14.03 -9.14
C ASN A 136 -13.48 15.13 -8.35
N GLU A 137 -13.82 16.23 -9.00
CA GLU A 137 -14.48 17.39 -8.40
C GLU A 137 -15.87 17.07 -7.88
N LEU A 138 -16.66 16.22 -8.57
CA LEU A 138 -18.01 15.87 -8.12
C LEU A 138 -17.98 15.15 -6.77
N GLN A 139 -16.99 14.29 -6.54
CA GLN A 139 -16.84 13.61 -5.26
C GLN A 139 -16.58 14.60 -4.11
N LEU A 140 -15.72 15.59 -4.35
CA LEU A 140 -15.41 16.64 -3.38
C LEU A 140 -16.62 17.54 -3.13
N ASP A 141 -17.28 17.99 -4.20
CA ASP A 141 -18.50 18.80 -4.13
C ASP A 141 -19.58 18.09 -3.30
N MET A 142 -19.85 16.81 -3.59
CA MET A 142 -20.84 16.00 -2.85
C MET A 142 -20.47 15.89 -1.37
N ALA A 143 -19.18 15.74 -1.05
CA ALA A 143 -18.73 15.69 0.33
C ALA A 143 -18.90 17.02 1.06
N ASP A 144 -18.58 18.15 0.42
CA ASP A 144 -18.78 19.48 0.99
C ASP A 144 -20.27 19.81 1.19
N ALA A 145 -21.12 19.42 0.24
CA ALA A 145 -22.57 19.53 0.39
C ALA A 145 -23.10 18.68 1.55
N PHE A 146 -22.53 17.48 1.77
CA PHE A 146 -22.92 16.65 2.91
C PHE A 146 -22.55 17.31 4.24
N ILE A 147 -21.36 17.93 4.34
CA ILE A 147 -20.95 18.68 5.54
C ILE A 147 -21.91 19.84 5.80
N GLN A 148 -22.22 20.63 4.77
CA GLN A 148 -23.16 21.75 4.88
C GLN A 148 -24.55 21.29 5.33
N MET A 149 -25.04 20.16 4.79
CA MET A 149 -26.30 19.57 5.20
C MET A 149 -26.26 19.10 6.66
N ALA A 150 -25.16 18.48 7.10
CA ALA A 150 -24.97 18.03 8.47
C ALA A 150 -24.90 19.22 9.46
N ASP A 151 -24.31 20.35 9.06
CA ASP A 151 -24.27 21.60 9.83
C ASP A 151 -25.66 22.23 10.03
N GLN A 152 -26.60 22.02 9.10
CA GLN A 152 -27.95 22.59 9.14
C GLN A 152 -28.95 21.80 9.98
N ILE A 153 -28.61 20.58 10.41
CA ILE A 153 -29.48 19.79 11.28
C ILE A 153 -29.33 20.31 12.72
N ASP A 154 -30.37 20.96 13.24
CA ASP A 154 -30.42 21.60 14.57
C ASP A 154 -30.05 20.66 15.75
N ASP A 155 -30.26 19.34 15.60
CA ASP A 155 -29.78 18.32 16.53
C ASP A 155 -28.50 17.69 15.95
N CYS A 156 -27.46 18.52 15.85
CA CYS A 156 -26.21 18.26 15.14
C CYS A 156 -25.55 16.98 15.67
N ASP A 157 -26.00 15.84 15.16
CA ASP A 157 -25.53 14.51 15.53
C ASP A 157 -24.06 14.45 15.12
N PRO A 158 -23.13 14.52 16.09
CA PRO A 158 -21.72 14.62 15.76
C PRO A 158 -21.23 13.40 14.97
N PHE A 159 -21.96 12.28 15.06
CA PHE A 159 -21.69 11.10 14.26
C PHE A 159 -21.97 11.35 12.77
N ARG A 160 -23.11 11.96 12.43
CA ARG A 160 -23.43 12.34 11.03
C ARG A 160 -22.41 13.34 10.49
N TYR A 161 -22.03 14.30 11.31
CA TYR A 161 -21.00 15.27 10.93
C TYR A 161 -19.65 14.57 10.68
N ALA A 162 -19.27 13.62 11.53
CA ALA A 162 -18.06 12.84 11.34
C ALA A 162 -18.12 11.93 10.10
N GLU A 163 -19.28 11.37 9.77
CA GLU A 163 -19.47 10.61 8.52
C GLU A 163 -19.36 11.50 7.27
N ALA A 164 -19.85 12.73 7.35
CA ALA A 164 -19.65 13.73 6.29
C ALA A 164 -18.17 14.11 6.14
N LEU A 165 -17.47 14.36 7.25
CA LEU A 165 -16.02 14.60 7.24
C LEU A 165 -15.23 13.40 6.74
N TRP A 166 -15.63 12.16 7.07
CA TRP A 166 -15.01 10.96 6.53
C TRP A 166 -15.22 10.85 5.01
N THR A 167 -16.43 11.18 4.54
CA THR A 167 -16.73 11.23 3.11
C THR A 167 -15.84 12.25 2.39
N LYS A 168 -15.61 13.42 3.00
CA LYS A 168 -14.66 14.41 2.49
C LYS A 168 -13.23 13.90 2.53
N LEU A 169 -12.80 13.27 3.62
CA LEU A 169 -11.44 12.73 3.75
C LEU A 169 -11.11 11.69 2.66
N LEU A 170 -12.11 10.93 2.20
CA LEU A 170 -11.98 10.02 1.06
C LEU A 170 -11.90 10.74 -0.30
N ALA A 171 -12.41 11.98 -0.41
CA ALA A 171 -12.40 12.78 -1.63
C ALA A 171 -11.11 13.60 -1.76
N VAL A 172 -10.54 14.10 -0.66
CA VAL A 172 -9.32 14.94 -0.66
C VAL A 172 -8.01 14.14 -0.57
N ASP A 173 -7.99 12.86 -0.97
CA ASP A 173 -6.83 11.96 -0.76
C ASP A 173 -5.55 12.42 -1.48
N LEU A 174 -5.64 13.38 -2.42
CA LEU A 174 -4.52 13.98 -3.14
C LEU A 174 -4.06 15.35 -2.58
N ASP A 175 -4.87 16.03 -1.75
CA ASP A 175 -4.51 17.29 -1.10
C ASP A 175 -4.07 17.03 0.34
N ASP A 176 -2.75 16.95 0.54
CA ASP A 176 -2.13 16.66 1.84
C ASP A 176 -2.64 17.58 2.97
N GLU A 177 -2.82 18.88 2.70
CA GLU A 177 -3.13 19.85 3.75
C GLU A 177 -4.63 19.90 4.07
N GLU A 178 -5.50 19.88 3.05
CA GLU A 178 -6.96 19.82 3.30
C GLU A 178 -7.38 18.47 3.90
N SER A 179 -6.74 17.37 3.49
CA SER A 179 -6.95 16.04 4.10
C SER A 179 -6.55 16.02 5.57
N LYS A 180 -5.39 16.61 5.91
CA LYS A 180 -4.93 16.72 7.31
C LYS A 180 -5.88 17.57 8.15
N LYS A 181 -6.31 18.71 7.62
CA LYS A 181 -7.30 19.60 8.27
C LYS A 181 -8.64 18.89 8.49
N THR A 182 -9.12 18.16 7.49
CA THR A 182 -10.36 17.37 7.55
C THR A 182 -10.25 16.27 8.61
N ALA A 183 -9.14 15.53 8.66
CA ALA A 183 -8.90 14.50 9.66
C ALA A 183 -8.88 15.08 11.10
N PHE A 184 -8.23 16.22 11.32
CA PHE A 184 -8.26 16.88 12.63
C PHE A 184 -9.64 17.44 13.01
N ALA A 185 -10.37 18.01 12.05
CA ALA A 185 -11.75 18.42 12.28
C ALA A 185 -12.62 17.21 12.71
N MET A 186 -12.42 16.06 12.06
CA MET A 186 -13.14 14.83 12.38
C MET A 186 -12.80 14.31 13.77
N ILE A 187 -11.51 14.25 14.12
CA ILE A 187 -11.06 13.86 15.47
C ILE A 187 -11.64 14.81 16.52
N SER A 188 -11.49 16.13 16.33
CA SER A 188 -11.98 17.13 17.28
C SER A 188 -13.49 17.07 17.47
N MET A 189 -14.25 16.78 16.40
CA MET A 189 -15.69 16.60 16.50
C MET A 189 -16.02 15.32 17.26
N LEU A 190 -15.39 14.18 16.93
CA LEU A 190 -15.60 12.87 17.57
C LEU A 190 -15.18 12.82 19.05
N GLU A 191 -14.18 13.60 19.46
CA GLU A 191 -13.77 13.72 20.86
C GLU A 191 -14.83 14.41 21.73
N LYS A 192 -15.58 15.39 21.18
CA LYS A 192 -16.69 16.05 21.90
C LYS A 192 -17.86 15.10 22.17
N VAL A 193 -17.91 14.00 21.44
CA VAL A 193 -19.01 13.05 21.42
C VAL A 193 -18.85 12.02 22.55
N ASP A 194 -17.63 11.76 23.02
CA ASP A 194 -17.39 10.82 24.14
C ASP A 194 -17.94 11.34 25.49
N GLU A 195 -18.67 12.48 25.50
CA GLU A 195 -19.53 12.96 26.59
C GLU A 195 -20.97 12.43 26.43
N PRO A 196 -21.39 11.38 27.16
CA PRO A 196 -22.61 10.59 26.88
C PRO A 196 -23.97 11.28 27.15
N HIS A 197 -24.04 12.61 27.18
CA HIS A 197 -25.18 13.33 27.79
C HIS A 197 -25.95 14.27 26.86
N LYS A 198 -25.58 14.41 25.57
CA LYS A 198 -26.13 15.50 24.73
C LYS A 198 -27.10 15.09 23.62
N CYS A 199 -27.23 13.81 23.26
CA CYS A 199 -28.15 13.38 22.19
C CYS A 199 -29.17 12.35 22.69
N ALA A 200 -30.46 12.55 22.37
CA ALA A 200 -31.53 11.62 22.77
C ALA A 200 -31.38 10.23 22.11
N ALA A 201 -30.84 10.16 20.89
CA ALA A 201 -30.56 8.88 20.21
C ALA A 201 -29.47 8.06 20.92
N TRP A 202 -28.53 8.76 21.57
CA TRP A 202 -27.44 8.13 22.34
C TRP A 202 -27.93 7.44 23.60
N ALA A 203 -28.99 7.95 24.22
CA ALA A 203 -29.56 7.36 25.43
C ALA A 203 -30.09 5.92 25.19
N ILE A 204 -30.35 5.54 23.93
CA ILE A 204 -30.86 4.22 23.57
C ILE A 204 -29.74 3.17 23.61
N ASP A 205 -28.55 3.47 23.08
CA ASP A 205 -27.38 2.57 23.11
C ASP A 205 -26.05 3.37 23.09
N PRO A 206 -25.59 3.86 24.25
CA PRO A 206 -24.33 4.63 24.34
C PRO A 206 -23.10 3.83 23.91
N TYR A 207 -23.14 2.50 24.06
CA TYR A 207 -22.02 1.63 23.76
C TYR A 207 -21.79 1.52 22.25
N CYS A 208 -22.85 1.30 21.47
CA CYS A 208 -22.77 1.25 20.01
C CYS A 208 -22.27 2.57 19.42
N HIS A 209 -22.73 3.71 19.93
CA HIS A 209 -22.31 5.02 19.45
C HIS A 209 -20.84 5.32 19.76
N SER A 210 -20.37 5.04 20.99
CA SER A 210 -18.94 5.18 21.34
C SER A 210 -18.06 4.28 20.46
N LYS A 211 -18.54 3.07 20.13
CA LYS A 211 -17.84 2.15 19.24
C LYS A 211 -17.72 2.70 17.81
N ASN A 212 -18.80 3.23 17.24
CA ASN A 212 -18.77 3.77 15.88
C ASN A 212 -17.92 5.05 15.80
N ALA A 213 -18.03 5.94 16.80
CA ALA A 213 -17.20 7.13 16.91
C ALA A 213 -15.70 6.76 16.95
N LYS A 214 -15.31 5.81 17.80
CA LYS A 214 -13.93 5.34 17.89
C LYS A 214 -13.46 4.65 16.62
N ASN A 215 -14.34 3.95 15.91
CA ASN A 215 -14.01 3.37 14.62
C ASN A 215 -13.70 4.46 13.57
N LEU A 216 -14.51 5.52 13.48
CA LEU A 216 -14.23 6.66 12.59
C LEU A 216 -12.96 7.41 12.99
N MET A 217 -12.74 7.66 14.29
CA MET A 217 -11.49 8.27 14.79
C MET A 217 -10.27 7.43 14.38
N SER A 218 -10.39 6.09 14.46
CA SER A 218 -9.32 5.17 14.09
C SER A 218 -8.90 5.37 12.62
N LEU A 219 -9.87 5.55 11.72
CA LEU A 219 -9.63 5.81 10.29
C LEU A 219 -9.00 7.20 10.05
N ALA A 220 -9.35 8.21 10.85
CA ALA A 220 -8.70 9.52 10.81
C ALA A 220 -7.20 9.41 11.11
N TYR A 221 -6.85 8.68 12.17
CA TYR A 221 -5.47 8.47 12.58
C TYR A 221 -4.69 7.62 11.59
N GLU A 222 -5.32 6.63 10.97
CA GLU A 222 -4.73 5.87 9.86
C GLU A 222 -4.30 6.80 8.72
N LYS A 223 -5.20 7.70 8.29
CA LYS A 223 -4.89 8.68 7.22
C LYS A 223 -3.78 9.65 7.61
N LEU A 224 -3.82 10.22 8.81
CA LEU A 224 -2.74 11.09 9.31
C LEU A 224 -1.38 10.35 9.35
N GLY A 225 -1.38 9.09 9.79
CA GLY A 225 -0.20 8.24 9.79
C GLY A 225 0.36 8.03 8.37
N TRP A 226 -0.51 7.77 7.40
CA TRP A 226 -0.12 7.59 6.01
C TRP A 226 0.52 8.84 5.39
N GLN A 227 -0.05 10.01 5.66
CA GLN A 227 0.49 11.27 5.17
C GLN A 227 1.88 11.60 5.73
N GLU A 228 2.04 11.52 7.05
CA GLU A 228 3.36 11.79 7.66
C GLU A 228 4.39 10.72 7.25
N PHE A 229 3.96 9.47 7.02
CA PHE A 229 4.81 8.43 6.46
C PHE A 229 5.29 8.80 5.04
N GLN A 230 4.40 9.21 4.15
CA GLN A 230 4.78 9.64 2.79
C GLN A 230 5.72 10.85 2.83
N LYS A 231 5.44 11.85 3.67
CA LYS A 231 6.32 13.02 3.88
C LYS A 231 7.69 12.57 4.39
N GLY A 232 7.75 11.61 5.31
CA GLY A 232 8.99 11.05 5.82
C GLY A 232 9.82 10.30 4.78
N VAL A 233 9.17 9.51 3.91
CA VAL A 233 9.84 8.80 2.81
C VAL A 233 10.38 9.77 1.76
N ARG A 234 9.71 10.92 1.53
CA ARG A 234 10.12 11.94 0.55
C ARG A 234 11.06 13.01 1.12
N ALA A 235 11.26 13.06 2.43
CA ALA A 235 12.04 14.11 3.06
C ALA A 235 13.53 14.05 2.66
N LYS A 236 14.09 15.21 2.32
CA LYS A 236 15.54 15.35 2.07
C LYS A 236 16.26 15.44 3.43
N GLY A 237 16.84 14.32 3.86
CA GLY A 237 17.69 14.24 5.05
C GLY A 237 17.17 13.29 6.14
N LYS A 238 18.09 12.55 6.76
CA LYS A 238 17.77 11.49 7.73
C LYS A 238 16.99 12.00 8.94
N SER A 239 17.34 13.18 9.47
CA SER A 239 16.68 13.72 10.68
C SER A 239 15.22 14.09 10.43
N GLU A 240 14.93 14.79 9.34
CA GLU A 240 13.55 15.18 9.01
C GLU A 240 12.72 13.96 8.62
N SER A 241 13.29 13.05 7.81
CA SER A 241 12.67 11.77 7.46
C SER A 241 12.28 10.98 8.73
N SER A 242 13.21 10.81 9.67
CA SER A 242 12.96 10.13 10.93
C SER A 242 11.87 10.80 11.77
N LYS A 243 11.90 12.14 11.94
CA LYS A 243 10.85 12.87 12.69
C LYS A 243 9.44 12.60 12.13
N LYS A 244 9.31 12.60 10.81
CA LYS A 244 8.04 12.36 10.11
C LYS A 244 7.57 10.92 10.25
N ILE A 245 8.48 9.96 10.10
CA ILE A 245 8.20 8.54 10.30
C ILE A 245 7.80 8.25 11.76
N GLN A 246 8.48 8.85 12.73
CA GLN A 246 8.15 8.73 14.15
C GLN A 246 6.78 9.33 14.47
N LEU A 247 6.41 10.44 13.84
CA LEU A 247 5.06 11.00 13.96
C LEU A 247 4.01 10.07 13.33
N ALA A 248 4.29 9.46 12.19
CA ALA A 248 3.42 8.46 11.57
C ALA A 248 3.20 7.25 12.49
N ILE A 249 4.26 6.73 13.12
CA ILE A 249 4.19 5.62 14.09
C ILE A 249 3.23 5.98 15.23
N LYS A 250 3.34 7.19 15.80
CA LYS A 250 2.43 7.64 16.87
C LYS A 250 0.97 7.65 16.43
N TYR A 251 0.69 8.09 15.21
CA TYR A 251 -0.68 8.04 14.67
C TYR A 251 -1.16 6.61 14.45
N TYR A 252 -0.33 5.72 13.91
CA TYR A 252 -0.68 4.32 13.75
C TYR A 252 -0.86 3.58 15.09
N GLU A 253 -0.11 3.95 16.13
CA GLU A 253 -0.34 3.42 17.49
C GLU A 253 -1.71 3.82 18.02
N LYS A 254 -2.14 5.07 17.78
CA LYS A 254 -3.48 5.51 18.16
C LYS A 254 -4.57 4.83 17.34
N TYR A 255 -4.34 4.64 16.03
CA TYR A 255 -5.19 3.83 15.16
C TYR A 255 -5.37 2.41 15.73
N LYS A 256 -4.27 1.75 16.11
CA LYS A 256 -4.27 0.41 16.72
C LYS A 256 -5.06 0.36 18.02
N GLU A 257 -4.83 1.31 18.92
CA GLU A 257 -5.52 1.39 20.22
C GLU A 257 -7.05 1.48 20.03
N LEU A 258 -7.49 2.38 19.16
CA LEU A 258 -8.92 2.57 18.87
C LEU A 258 -9.53 1.36 18.16
N ALA A 259 -8.82 0.76 17.19
CA ALA A 259 -9.22 -0.46 16.51
C ALA A 259 -9.41 -1.63 17.49
N MET A 260 -8.48 -1.77 18.45
CA MET A 260 -8.55 -2.78 19.50
C MET A 260 -9.73 -2.54 20.44
N PHE A 261 -10.00 -1.27 20.82
CA PHE A 261 -11.16 -0.92 21.63
C PHE A 261 -12.49 -1.35 20.98
N VAL A 262 -12.62 -1.16 19.66
CA VAL A 262 -13.83 -1.57 18.92
C VAL A 262 -13.83 -3.06 18.54
N GLY A 263 -12.78 -3.82 18.89
CA GLY A 263 -12.66 -5.23 18.55
C GLY A 263 -12.50 -5.49 17.04
N ASN A 264 -11.99 -4.52 16.28
CA ASN A 264 -11.73 -4.67 14.84
C ASN A 264 -10.30 -5.20 14.62
N MET A 265 -10.14 -6.52 14.71
CA MET A 265 -8.82 -7.17 14.60
C MET A 265 -8.16 -6.98 13.22
N THR A 266 -8.94 -6.81 12.16
CA THR A 266 -8.40 -6.49 10.83
C THR A 266 -7.66 -5.16 10.85
N HIS A 267 -8.27 -4.13 11.46
CA HIS A 267 -7.63 -2.81 11.63
C HIS A 267 -6.44 -2.86 12.58
N VAL A 268 -6.49 -3.68 13.63
CA VAL A 268 -5.34 -3.90 14.53
C VAL A 268 -4.15 -4.46 13.74
N ASN A 269 -4.36 -5.52 12.97
CA ASN A 269 -3.30 -6.15 12.17
C ASN A 269 -2.74 -5.19 11.11
N ASP A 270 -3.61 -4.42 10.45
CA ASP A 270 -3.19 -3.39 9.49
C ASP A 270 -2.33 -2.31 10.16
N ALA A 271 -2.77 -1.78 11.31
CA ALA A 271 -2.03 -0.79 12.09
C ALA A 271 -0.65 -1.31 12.51
N GLU A 272 -0.59 -2.55 13.01
CA GLU A 272 0.67 -3.19 13.41
C GLU A 272 1.63 -3.36 12.24
N THR A 273 1.09 -3.69 11.07
CA THR A 273 1.91 -3.85 9.87
C THR A 273 2.42 -2.50 9.36
N LYS A 274 1.60 -1.45 9.42
CA LYS A 274 2.01 -0.06 9.11
C LYS A 274 3.04 0.50 10.10
N ILE A 275 2.95 0.15 11.38
CA ILE A 275 3.96 0.47 12.40
C ILE A 275 5.28 -0.23 12.06
N ALA A 276 5.26 -1.54 11.84
CA ALA A 276 6.45 -2.31 11.48
C ALA A 276 7.11 -1.75 10.20
N ARG A 277 6.31 -1.47 9.16
CA ARG A 277 6.80 -0.85 7.92
C ARG A 277 7.44 0.52 8.16
N SER A 278 6.82 1.36 8.99
CA SER A 278 7.36 2.68 9.33
C SER A 278 8.68 2.57 10.08
N LYS A 279 8.77 1.70 11.10
CA LYS A 279 10.00 1.44 11.84
C LYS A 279 11.13 0.99 10.93
N CYS A 280 10.84 0.09 10.00
CA CYS A 280 11.82 -0.41 9.04
C CYS A 280 12.43 0.70 8.15
N LEU A 281 11.65 1.76 7.88
CA LEU A 281 12.06 2.88 7.04
C LEU A 281 12.65 4.05 7.81
N ASP A 282 12.64 4.01 9.15
CA ASP A 282 13.25 5.05 9.97
C ASP A 282 14.78 4.97 9.84
N PRO A 283 15.44 5.97 9.24
CA PRO A 283 16.88 5.93 9.02
C PRO A 283 17.70 5.98 10.32
N LEU A 284 17.07 6.24 11.47
CA LEU A 284 17.72 6.21 12.79
C LEU A 284 17.46 4.91 13.56
N ASN A 285 16.69 3.97 13.01
CA ASN A 285 16.28 2.75 13.70
C ASN A 285 16.60 1.47 12.91
N GLU A 286 17.85 1.35 12.44
CA GLU A 286 18.29 0.21 11.62
C GLU A 286 18.20 -1.14 12.37
N ASP A 287 18.27 -1.14 13.70
CA ASP A 287 18.27 -2.37 14.51
C ASP A 287 16.87 -2.97 14.73
N GLU A 288 15.79 -2.16 14.75
CA GLU A 288 14.42 -2.68 14.93
C GLU A 288 13.91 -3.45 13.70
N THR A 289 14.36 -3.08 12.50
CA THR A 289 13.98 -3.72 11.23
C THR A 289 14.19 -5.24 11.26
N LYS A 290 15.30 -5.69 11.87
CA LYS A 290 15.62 -7.12 12.04
C LYS A 290 14.63 -7.87 12.92
N GLN A 291 14.05 -7.19 13.91
CA GLN A 291 13.12 -7.79 14.87
C GLN A 291 11.72 -7.99 14.26
N ASP A 292 11.32 -7.11 13.35
CA ASP A 292 9.99 -7.13 12.75
C ASP A 292 9.87 -8.09 11.55
N LEU A 293 10.96 -8.44 10.88
CA LEU A 293 10.91 -9.31 9.69
C LEU A 293 10.26 -10.69 9.94
N PRO A 294 10.57 -11.43 11.05
CA PRO A 294 9.87 -12.67 11.38
C PRO A 294 8.34 -12.49 11.50
N ARG A 295 7.90 -11.35 12.05
CA ARG A 295 6.47 -11.03 12.20
C ARG A 295 5.81 -10.79 10.85
N LEU A 296 6.47 -10.05 9.95
CA LEU A 296 5.97 -9.81 8.58
C LEU A 296 5.86 -11.12 7.80
N ARG A 297 6.80 -12.05 7.96
CA ARG A 297 6.72 -13.40 7.37
C ARG A 297 5.51 -14.17 7.92
N ALA A 298 5.34 -14.20 9.23
CA ALA A 298 4.22 -14.89 9.87
C ALA A 298 2.86 -14.31 9.43
N ALA A 299 2.74 -12.97 9.34
CA ALA A 299 1.52 -12.31 8.87
C ALA A 299 1.18 -12.70 7.42
N PHE A 300 2.17 -12.71 6.52
CA PHE A 300 1.98 -13.14 5.14
C PHE A 300 1.66 -14.65 5.01
N GLU A 301 2.26 -15.49 5.85
CA GLU A 301 1.96 -16.93 5.90
C GLU A 301 0.54 -17.21 6.40
N GLN A 302 0.06 -16.41 7.37
CA GLN A 302 -1.30 -16.50 7.90
C GLN A 302 -2.34 -15.95 6.91
N ASP A 303 -2.04 -14.83 6.26
CA ASP A 303 -2.90 -14.20 5.26
C ASP A 303 -2.04 -13.71 4.07
N PRO A 304 -2.01 -14.46 2.94
CA PRO A 304 -1.22 -14.11 1.76
C PRO A 304 -1.92 -13.06 0.88
N SER A 305 -2.54 -12.07 1.51
CA SER A 305 -3.15 -10.91 0.85
C SER A 305 -2.08 -10.02 0.19
N SER A 306 -2.50 -9.24 -0.81
CA SER A 306 -1.64 -8.30 -1.52
C SER A 306 -0.98 -7.28 -0.58
N LEU A 307 -1.70 -6.87 0.46
CA LEU A 307 -1.23 -5.97 1.50
C LEU A 307 -0.08 -6.60 2.31
N ASN A 308 -0.28 -7.79 2.87
CA ASN A 308 0.75 -8.48 3.64
C ASN A 308 1.96 -8.84 2.77
N PHE A 309 1.73 -9.16 1.50
CA PHE A 309 2.81 -9.38 0.54
C PHE A 309 3.67 -8.11 0.35
N SER A 310 3.04 -6.96 0.11
CA SER A 310 3.73 -5.68 -0.06
C SER A 310 4.55 -5.32 1.18
N ASN A 311 3.98 -5.53 2.36
CA ASN A 311 4.66 -5.28 3.64
C ASN A 311 5.85 -6.22 3.86
N LEU A 312 5.71 -7.52 3.54
CA LEU A 312 6.82 -8.47 3.59
C LEU A 312 7.93 -8.09 2.60
N VAL A 313 7.60 -7.74 1.36
CA VAL A 313 8.56 -7.30 0.34
C VAL A 313 9.36 -6.09 0.83
N MET A 314 8.70 -5.12 1.46
CA MET A 314 9.36 -3.94 2.04
C MET A 314 10.33 -4.31 3.16
N GLY A 315 9.89 -5.12 4.14
CA GLY A 315 10.77 -5.55 5.23
C GLY A 315 11.96 -6.37 4.74
N LEU A 316 11.72 -7.30 3.80
CA LEU A 316 12.78 -8.07 3.15
C LEU A 316 13.78 -7.15 2.44
N ARG A 317 13.33 -6.10 1.75
CA ARG A 317 14.20 -5.18 1.00
C ARG A 317 15.12 -4.40 1.92
N LEU A 318 14.60 -3.91 3.04
CA LEU A 318 15.36 -3.13 4.02
C LEU A 318 16.41 -3.99 4.73
N GLU A 319 16.08 -5.25 4.97
CA GLU A 319 17.04 -6.23 5.47
C GLU A 319 18.00 -6.77 4.40
N GLY A 320 17.75 -6.53 3.11
CA GLY A 320 18.61 -6.98 2.01
C GLY A 320 18.36 -8.43 1.56
N HIS A 321 17.15 -8.97 1.73
CA HIS A 321 16.73 -10.30 1.26
C HIS A 321 16.30 -10.32 -0.21
N GLN A 322 17.08 -9.71 -1.10
CA GLN A 322 16.69 -9.50 -2.49
C GLN A 322 16.38 -10.80 -3.24
N ILE A 323 17.16 -11.86 -3.02
CA ILE A 323 16.91 -13.17 -3.64
C ILE A 323 15.53 -13.70 -3.26
N GLU A 324 15.14 -13.58 -1.98
CA GLU A 324 13.83 -14.02 -1.50
C GLU A 324 12.71 -13.17 -2.13
N ILE A 325 12.91 -11.85 -2.21
CA ILE A 325 11.93 -10.93 -2.80
C ILE A 325 11.69 -11.28 -4.27
N GLU A 326 12.75 -11.37 -5.09
CA GLU A 326 12.62 -11.63 -6.52
C GLU A 326 11.89 -12.95 -6.78
N ARG A 327 12.25 -14.03 -6.06
CA ARG A 327 11.61 -15.33 -6.20
C ARG A 327 10.15 -15.31 -5.75
N ARG A 328 9.83 -14.66 -4.63
CA ARG A 328 8.44 -14.57 -4.15
C ARG A 328 7.58 -13.71 -5.07
N THR A 329 8.07 -12.56 -5.50
CA THR A 329 7.38 -11.67 -6.46
C THR A 329 7.14 -12.37 -7.79
N ALA A 330 8.10 -13.13 -8.31
CA ALA A 330 7.90 -13.92 -9.53
C ALA A 330 6.75 -14.93 -9.38
N LYS A 331 6.70 -15.66 -8.25
CA LYS A 331 5.59 -16.58 -7.94
C LYS A 331 4.25 -15.87 -7.82
N GLU A 332 4.23 -14.71 -7.16
CA GLU A 332 3.01 -13.91 -6.98
C GLU A 332 2.51 -13.32 -8.32
N ILE A 333 3.40 -12.93 -9.23
CA ILE A 333 3.03 -12.51 -10.61
C ILE A 333 2.33 -13.66 -11.34
N VAL A 334 2.90 -14.88 -11.32
CA VAL A 334 2.29 -16.04 -12.00
C VAL A 334 0.90 -16.33 -11.46
N LYS A 335 0.74 -16.28 -10.12
CA LYS A 335 -0.55 -16.44 -9.45
C LYS A 335 -1.56 -15.35 -9.85
N ASN A 336 -1.17 -14.07 -9.81
CA ASN A 336 -2.06 -12.95 -10.12
C ASN A 336 -2.44 -12.89 -11.60
N LYS A 337 -1.52 -13.22 -12.53
CA LYS A 337 -1.87 -13.39 -13.96
C LYS A 337 -2.99 -14.39 -14.18
N ARG A 338 -2.99 -15.50 -13.42
CA ARG A 338 -4.03 -16.53 -13.51
C ARG A 338 -5.35 -16.09 -12.87
N ILE A 339 -5.31 -15.42 -11.72
CA ILE A 339 -6.51 -15.07 -10.93
C ILE A 339 -7.15 -13.77 -11.42
N LEU A 340 -6.36 -12.72 -11.58
CA LEU A 340 -6.81 -11.35 -11.89
C LEU A 340 -6.65 -11.00 -13.37
N GLY A 341 -5.80 -11.73 -14.08
CA GLY A 341 -5.42 -11.44 -15.47
C GLY A 341 -4.13 -10.62 -15.59
N PRO A 342 -3.52 -10.61 -16.78
CA PRO A 342 -2.27 -9.89 -17.04
C PRO A 342 -2.43 -8.36 -17.01
N MET A 343 -3.59 -7.84 -17.38
CA MET A 343 -3.88 -6.39 -17.44
C MET A 343 -4.43 -5.82 -16.12
N HIS A 344 -4.56 -6.63 -15.08
CA HIS A 344 -5.03 -6.12 -13.79
C HIS A 344 -3.98 -5.17 -13.19
N PRO A 345 -4.37 -3.99 -12.64
CA PRO A 345 -3.41 -3.00 -12.14
C PRO A 345 -2.37 -3.57 -11.17
N TYR A 346 -2.81 -4.43 -10.24
CA TYR A 346 -1.90 -5.08 -9.28
C TYR A 346 -0.91 -6.04 -9.94
N THR A 347 -1.31 -6.79 -10.98
CA THR A 347 -0.39 -7.68 -11.72
C THR A 347 0.69 -6.85 -12.41
N MET A 348 0.29 -5.75 -13.06
CA MET A 348 1.21 -4.84 -13.74
C MET A 348 2.17 -4.15 -12.75
N GLU A 349 1.69 -3.76 -11.57
CA GLU A 349 2.52 -3.19 -10.50
C GLU A 349 3.61 -4.19 -10.06
N LEU A 350 3.26 -5.46 -9.85
CA LEU A 350 4.24 -6.49 -9.49
C LEU A 350 5.27 -6.73 -10.61
N GLU A 351 4.83 -6.75 -11.87
CA GLU A 351 5.72 -6.89 -13.03
C GLU A 351 6.69 -5.71 -13.18
N LEU A 352 6.22 -4.49 -12.93
CA LEU A 352 7.07 -3.32 -12.89
C LEU A 352 8.05 -3.39 -11.70
N GLY A 353 7.54 -3.79 -10.53
CA GLY A 353 8.33 -3.98 -9.32
C GLY A 353 9.48 -4.97 -9.53
N ILE A 354 9.22 -6.13 -10.16
CA ILE A 354 10.27 -7.13 -10.41
C ILE A 354 11.33 -6.64 -11.41
N LYS A 355 10.96 -5.80 -12.40
CA LYS A 355 11.94 -5.16 -13.28
C LYS A 355 12.89 -4.25 -12.48
N GLY A 356 12.35 -3.46 -11.55
CA GLY A 356 13.15 -2.63 -10.65
C GLY A 356 14.02 -3.44 -9.69
N LEU A 357 13.55 -4.60 -9.22
CA LEU A 357 14.32 -5.51 -8.38
C LEU A 357 15.50 -6.13 -9.13
N LYS A 358 15.36 -6.41 -10.43
CA LYS A 358 16.44 -6.95 -11.29
C LYS A 358 17.57 -5.96 -11.57
N VAL A 359 17.42 -4.68 -11.22
CA VAL A 359 18.48 -3.68 -11.38
C VAL A 359 19.57 -3.89 -10.32
N ARG A 360 20.78 -4.23 -10.77
CA ARG A 360 21.95 -4.46 -9.90
C ARG A 360 22.66 -3.14 -9.62
N ARG A 361 22.29 -2.50 -8.51
CA ARG A 361 22.82 -1.19 -8.11
C ARG A 361 24.21 -1.30 -7.49
N VAL A 362 25.09 -0.41 -7.89
CA VAL A 362 26.44 -0.24 -7.35
C VAL A 362 26.64 1.24 -7.02
N LYS A 363 27.41 1.53 -5.97
CA LYS A 363 27.71 2.89 -5.49
C LYS A 363 29.11 3.25 -5.91
N MET A 364 29.32 4.43 -6.49
CA MET A 364 30.68 4.91 -6.74
C MET A 364 31.31 5.42 -5.45
N LEU A 365 32.59 5.12 -5.25
CA LEU A 365 33.45 5.61 -4.19
C LEU A 365 34.10 6.93 -4.67
N GLU A 366 33.39 8.04 -4.59
CA GLU A 366 34.02 9.36 -4.76
C GLU A 366 34.39 9.96 -3.40
N GLU A 367 35.59 10.54 -3.31
CA GLU A 367 36.05 11.23 -2.11
C GLU A 367 35.24 12.53 -1.93
N GLY A 368 34.35 12.55 -0.93
CA GLY A 368 33.87 13.79 -0.33
C GLY A 368 32.52 14.34 -0.82
N ASN A 369 31.68 13.54 -1.50
CA ASN A 369 30.32 13.95 -1.80
C ASN A 369 29.29 12.93 -1.28
N ASP A 370 28.41 13.39 -0.39
CA ASP A 370 27.30 12.57 0.17
C ASP A 370 26.23 12.22 -0.89
N ASP A 371 26.30 12.84 -2.08
CA ASP A 371 25.49 12.48 -3.24
C ASP A 371 26.05 11.22 -3.90
N ILE A 372 25.57 10.08 -3.41
CA ILE A 372 25.90 8.75 -3.93
C ILE A 372 25.35 8.62 -5.36
N TRP A 373 26.21 8.82 -6.36
CA TRP A 373 25.89 8.47 -7.75
C TRP A 373 25.66 6.96 -7.86
N ALA A 374 24.40 6.56 -8.05
CA ALA A 374 24.05 5.18 -8.29
C ALA A 374 24.40 4.82 -9.74
N HIS A 375 25.03 3.67 -9.92
CA HIS A 375 25.25 3.05 -11.22
C HIS A 375 24.53 1.71 -11.26
N ARG A 376 24.16 1.28 -12.46
CA ARG A 376 23.66 -0.07 -12.72
C ARG A 376 24.79 -0.89 -13.29
N LEU A 377 25.12 -2.01 -12.63
CA LEU A 377 25.88 -3.07 -13.25
C LEU A 377 24.95 -3.83 -14.20
N VAL A 378 25.33 -3.91 -15.47
CA VAL A 378 24.49 -4.47 -16.54
C VAL A 378 24.88 -5.91 -16.85
N ARG A 379 26.16 -6.16 -17.06
CA ARG A 379 26.71 -7.47 -17.43
C ARG A 379 28.22 -7.55 -17.18
N TYR A 380 28.72 -8.78 -17.21
CA TYR A 380 30.14 -9.06 -17.29
C TYR A 380 30.56 -9.31 -18.74
N GLU A 381 31.80 -8.94 -19.10
CA GLU A 381 32.44 -9.26 -20.37
C GLU A 381 33.81 -9.92 -20.15
N GLY A 382 34.35 -10.59 -21.17
CA GLY A 382 35.70 -11.16 -21.16
C GLY A 382 35.95 -12.16 -20.02
N GLU A 383 35.16 -13.24 -19.96
CA GLU A 383 35.24 -14.24 -18.87
C GLU A 383 35.01 -13.66 -17.46
N GLY A 384 34.42 -12.46 -17.36
CA GLY A 384 34.21 -11.78 -16.08
C GLY A 384 35.33 -10.84 -15.67
N ASN A 385 36.31 -10.57 -16.54
CA ASN A 385 37.39 -9.62 -16.25
C ASN A 385 37.01 -8.15 -16.45
N ARG A 386 35.85 -7.89 -17.08
CA ARG A 386 35.33 -6.54 -17.32
C ARG A 386 33.86 -6.46 -16.94
N CYS A 387 33.45 -5.30 -16.46
CA CYS A 387 32.09 -4.95 -16.11
C CYS A 387 31.56 -3.89 -17.07
N VAL A 388 30.32 -4.04 -17.51
CA VAL A 388 29.58 -2.97 -18.19
C VAL A 388 28.66 -2.31 -17.19
N ILE A 389 28.81 -1.00 -17.03
CA ILE A 389 28.04 -0.18 -16.11
C ILE A 389 27.36 0.97 -16.86
N THR A 390 26.24 1.42 -16.31
CA THR A 390 25.47 2.56 -16.81
C THR A 390 25.19 3.52 -15.65
N PRO A 391 25.40 4.84 -15.82
CA PRO A 391 24.97 5.82 -14.82
C PRO A 391 23.46 5.72 -14.62
N MET A 392 22.98 5.96 -13.41
CA MET A 392 21.55 6.14 -13.14
C MET A 392 21.29 7.62 -12.91
N THR A 393 20.32 8.18 -13.64
CA THR A 393 19.91 9.58 -13.48
C THR A 393 19.18 9.81 -12.16
N THR A 394 18.42 8.81 -11.70
CA THR A 394 17.74 8.81 -10.42
C THR A 394 17.75 7.42 -9.79
N SER A 395 17.40 7.31 -8.51
CA SER A 395 17.17 6.02 -7.85
C SER A 395 15.98 5.24 -8.45
N HIS A 396 15.17 5.90 -9.30
CA HIS A 396 14.01 5.39 -10.02
C HIS A 396 14.28 5.12 -11.51
N ASP A 397 15.54 5.25 -11.96
CA ASP A 397 15.97 4.97 -13.33
C ASP A 397 16.08 3.45 -13.57
N PHE A 398 14.94 2.78 -13.64
CA PHE A 398 14.82 1.35 -13.94
C PHE A 398 13.89 1.10 -15.12
N PRO A 399 14.07 0.00 -15.90
CA PRO A 399 13.22 -0.28 -17.06
C PRO A 399 11.71 -0.26 -16.70
N GLY A 400 10.98 0.71 -17.25
CA GLY A 400 9.55 0.93 -17.00
C GLY A 400 9.21 2.04 -16.00
N GLY A 401 10.19 2.68 -15.35
CA GLY A 401 9.97 3.92 -14.60
C GLY A 401 9.69 5.10 -15.53
N LYS A 402 8.91 6.10 -15.08
CA LYS A 402 8.57 7.28 -15.89
C LYS A 402 9.81 8.06 -16.38
N ASP A 403 10.89 8.01 -15.60
CA ASP A 403 12.13 8.74 -15.87
C ASP A 403 13.20 7.89 -16.58
N TYR A 404 12.89 6.62 -16.93
CA TYR A 404 13.84 5.75 -17.61
C TYR A 404 13.98 6.14 -19.08
N GLN A 405 15.01 6.92 -19.40
CA GLN A 405 15.30 7.31 -20.79
C GLN A 405 16.14 6.26 -21.53
N GLY A 406 16.77 5.32 -20.81
CA GLY A 406 17.59 4.26 -21.42
C GLY A 406 18.81 4.78 -22.21
N ASP A 407 19.11 6.06 -22.10
CA ASP A 407 20.08 6.82 -22.87
C ASP A 407 21.44 6.97 -22.16
N GLY A 408 21.53 6.51 -20.91
CA GLY A 408 22.79 6.41 -20.19
C GLY A 408 23.81 5.61 -21.01
N LYS A 409 24.87 6.28 -21.47
CA LYS A 409 25.93 5.65 -22.25
C LYS A 409 26.59 4.55 -21.41
N GLU A 410 26.46 3.30 -21.85
CA GLU A 410 27.17 2.19 -21.25
C GLU A 410 28.68 2.41 -21.39
N PHE A 411 29.42 2.07 -20.35
CA PHE A 411 30.87 2.03 -20.40
C PHE A 411 31.41 0.79 -19.73
N THR A 412 32.53 0.32 -20.25
CA THR A 412 33.19 -0.91 -19.81
C THR A 412 34.42 -0.55 -18.97
N ILE A 413 34.53 -1.15 -17.80
CA ILE A 413 35.69 -1.00 -16.92
C ILE A 413 36.26 -2.37 -16.56
N THR A 414 37.53 -2.42 -16.20
CA THR A 414 38.18 -3.64 -15.69
C THR A 414 37.66 -3.98 -14.29
N MET A 415 37.79 -5.25 -13.88
CA MET A 415 37.41 -5.65 -12.52
C MET A 415 38.23 -4.96 -11.44
N ASP A 416 39.52 -4.70 -11.69
CA ASP A 416 40.37 -3.98 -10.74
C ASP A 416 39.85 -2.54 -10.54
N GLU A 417 39.56 -1.83 -11.65
CA GLU A 417 38.92 -0.51 -11.57
C GLU A 417 37.55 -0.54 -10.90
N PHE A 418 36.76 -1.60 -11.12
CA PHE A 418 35.46 -1.76 -10.48
C PHE A 418 35.62 -1.87 -8.96
N ILE A 419 36.58 -2.67 -8.50
CA ILE A 419 36.84 -2.87 -7.06
C ILE A 419 37.31 -1.59 -6.39
N ASP A 420 38.15 -0.83 -7.07
CA ASP A 420 38.71 0.42 -6.52
C ASP A 420 37.67 1.54 -6.48
N LYS A 421 36.73 1.56 -7.44
CA LYS A 421 35.80 2.69 -7.62
C LYS A 421 34.37 2.41 -7.20
N PHE A 422 33.98 1.16 -6.93
CA PHE A 422 32.59 0.81 -6.68
C PHE A 422 32.37 -0.14 -5.52
N ASN A 423 31.30 0.12 -4.77
CA ASN A 423 30.76 -0.78 -3.76
C ASN A 423 29.44 -1.41 -4.21
N LEU A 424 29.26 -2.69 -3.88
CA LEU A 424 27.98 -3.36 -4.05
C LEU A 424 26.98 -2.92 -2.97
N CYS A 425 25.72 -2.73 -3.36
CA CYS A 425 24.67 -2.34 -2.42
C CYS A 425 24.23 -3.52 -1.53
N LYS A 426 23.75 -3.23 -0.32
CA LYS A 426 22.98 -4.18 0.50
C LYS A 426 21.83 -4.75 -0.33
N GLY A 427 21.63 -6.07 -0.23
CA GLY A 427 20.71 -6.85 -1.03
C GLY A 427 21.21 -7.23 -2.41
N THR A 428 22.43 -6.88 -2.84
CA THR A 428 22.89 -7.34 -4.17
C THR A 428 23.06 -8.86 -4.17
N PRO A 429 22.38 -9.60 -5.07
CA PRO A 429 22.58 -11.04 -5.20
C PRO A 429 23.97 -11.32 -5.77
N VAL A 430 24.74 -12.17 -5.10
CA VAL A 430 26.10 -12.54 -5.49
C VAL A 430 26.34 -14.04 -5.40
N MET A 431 27.25 -14.53 -6.22
CA MET A 431 27.79 -15.89 -6.19
C MET A 431 29.25 -15.83 -5.75
N CYS A 432 29.65 -16.70 -4.82
CA CYS A 432 31.06 -16.81 -4.45
C CYS A 432 31.86 -17.54 -5.53
N ILE A 433 33.05 -17.01 -5.85
CA ILE A 433 33.96 -17.57 -6.86
C ILE A 433 35.42 -17.51 -6.40
N GLY A 434 36.25 -18.43 -6.90
CA GLY A 434 37.72 -18.37 -6.74
C GLY A 434 38.25 -18.47 -5.31
N LEU A 435 37.45 -18.92 -4.33
CA LEU A 435 37.91 -19.11 -2.96
C LEU A 435 38.84 -20.32 -2.87
N LYS A 436 40.08 -20.10 -2.41
CA LYS A 436 41.15 -21.12 -2.36
C LYS A 436 41.30 -21.83 -1.01
N SER A 437 40.80 -21.24 0.08
CA SER A 437 40.88 -21.88 1.40
C SER A 437 39.98 -23.11 1.45
N SER A 438 40.36 -24.16 2.19
CA SER A 438 39.56 -25.38 2.30
C SER A 438 38.12 -25.11 2.75
N LYS A 439 37.93 -24.21 3.73
CA LYS A 439 36.62 -23.77 4.21
C LYS A 439 35.86 -22.86 3.24
N GLY A 440 36.57 -22.13 2.38
CA GLY A 440 35.97 -21.22 1.40
C GLY A 440 35.62 -21.92 0.09
N ALA A 441 36.38 -22.93 -0.32
CA ALA A 441 36.19 -23.64 -1.58
C ALA A 441 34.79 -24.26 -1.70
N GLN A 442 34.21 -24.75 -0.60
CA GLN A 442 32.83 -25.26 -0.54
C GLN A 442 31.75 -24.18 -0.78
N LEU A 443 32.10 -22.89 -0.68
CA LEU A 443 31.18 -21.78 -0.95
C LEU A 443 31.20 -21.37 -2.43
N ASN A 444 32.19 -21.81 -3.23
CA ASN A 444 32.22 -21.48 -4.65
C ASN A 444 30.96 -22.02 -5.36
N GLY A 445 30.31 -21.17 -6.15
CA GLY A 445 29.04 -21.48 -6.81
C GLY A 445 27.80 -21.30 -5.92
N LYS A 446 27.96 -21.02 -4.62
CA LYS A 446 26.84 -20.72 -3.72
C LYS A 446 26.41 -19.26 -3.87
N ILE A 447 25.10 -19.04 -3.89
CA ILE A 447 24.47 -17.74 -4.09
C ILE A 447 24.00 -17.20 -2.73
N GLY A 448 24.17 -15.90 -2.52
CA GLY A 448 23.70 -15.19 -1.33
C GLY A 448 23.44 -13.72 -1.60
N ASP A 449 22.84 -13.05 -0.63
CA ASP A 449 22.66 -11.60 -0.63
C ASP A 449 23.79 -10.94 0.15
N ILE A 450 24.30 -9.81 -0.34
CA ILE A 450 25.15 -8.93 0.46
C ILE A 450 24.32 -8.26 1.55
N ARG A 451 24.74 -8.35 2.81
CA ARG A 451 24.05 -7.73 3.96
C ARG A 451 24.75 -6.57 4.58
N ASP A 452 26.07 -6.57 4.49
CA ASP A 452 26.90 -5.57 5.12
C ASP A 452 28.24 -5.47 4.38
N TYR A 453 28.93 -4.35 4.59
CA TYR A 453 30.27 -4.10 4.08
C TYR A 453 31.17 -3.60 5.21
N ASN A 454 32.23 -4.36 5.48
CA ASN A 454 33.22 -3.98 6.47
C ASN A 454 34.35 -3.21 5.77
N GLU A 455 34.38 -1.89 5.98
CA GLU A 455 35.36 -0.98 5.36
C GLU A 455 36.81 -1.28 5.79
N GLU A 456 37.04 -1.66 7.05
CA GLU A 456 38.40 -1.94 7.56
C GLU A 456 39.04 -3.14 6.85
N THR A 457 38.24 -4.18 6.58
CA THR A 457 38.72 -5.42 5.97
C THR A 457 38.46 -5.51 4.47
N GLN A 458 37.71 -4.54 3.92
CA GLN A 458 37.25 -4.49 2.53
C GLN A 458 36.56 -5.80 2.12
N ARG A 459 35.62 -6.26 2.95
CA ARG A 459 34.88 -7.52 2.76
C ARG A 459 33.39 -7.35 2.96
N TYR A 460 32.63 -8.07 2.16
CA TYR A 460 31.18 -8.13 2.22
C TYR A 460 30.72 -9.29 3.11
N ALA A 461 29.73 -9.04 3.96
CA ALA A 461 29.02 -10.09 4.67
C ALA A 461 27.94 -10.67 3.74
N VAL A 462 28.15 -11.90 3.26
CA VAL A 462 27.24 -12.61 2.35
C VAL A 462 26.39 -13.60 3.15
N HIS A 463 25.07 -13.45 3.06
CA HIS A 463 24.10 -14.37 3.63
C HIS A 463 23.57 -15.28 2.52
N PHE A 464 23.92 -16.56 2.59
CA PHE A 464 23.57 -17.53 1.55
C PHE A 464 22.10 -17.87 1.55
N GLN A 465 21.59 -18.18 0.36
CA GLN A 465 20.24 -18.69 0.19
C GLN A 465 20.04 -20.04 0.89
N ASP A 466 21.06 -20.91 0.83
CA ASP A 466 21.10 -22.16 1.58
C ASP A 466 21.26 -21.87 3.07
N LYS A 467 20.17 -22.03 3.81
CA LYS A 467 20.11 -21.77 5.25
C LYS A 467 21.02 -22.66 6.09
N ALA A 468 21.54 -23.78 5.53
CA ALA A 468 22.52 -24.61 6.20
C ALA A 468 23.93 -23.98 6.20
N LEU A 469 24.19 -23.04 5.30
CA LEU A 469 25.45 -22.30 5.23
C LEU A 469 25.40 -21.10 6.15
N LYS A 470 26.47 -20.93 6.95
CA LYS A 470 26.65 -19.73 7.77
C LYS A 470 27.03 -18.54 6.89
N PRO A 471 26.67 -17.30 7.29
CA PRO A 471 27.17 -16.10 6.63
C PRO A 471 28.70 -16.11 6.52
N ALA A 472 29.24 -15.55 5.44
CA ALA A 472 30.67 -15.49 5.19
C ALA A 472 31.13 -14.06 4.85
N SER A 473 32.36 -13.73 5.24
CA SER A 473 33.01 -12.46 4.92
C SER A 473 33.93 -12.63 3.71
N VAL A 474 33.53 -12.07 2.56
CA VAL A 474 34.12 -12.37 1.24
C VAL A 474 34.61 -11.08 0.58
N LYS A 475 35.82 -11.11 -0.01
CA LYS A 475 36.36 -9.98 -0.77
C LYS A 475 35.63 -9.83 -2.11
N MET A 476 35.59 -8.62 -2.65
CA MET A 476 34.97 -8.34 -3.95
C MET A 476 35.52 -9.25 -5.08
N ASN A 477 36.84 -9.49 -5.10
CA ASN A 477 37.51 -10.41 -6.04
C ASN A 477 37.00 -11.87 -6.01
N ASN A 478 36.24 -12.24 -4.98
CA ASN A 478 35.66 -13.57 -4.82
C ASN A 478 34.14 -13.55 -4.92
N LEU A 479 33.56 -12.48 -5.47
CA LEU A 479 32.13 -12.31 -5.66
C LEU A 479 31.82 -11.99 -7.12
N GLN A 480 30.74 -12.57 -7.62
CA GLN A 480 30.17 -12.25 -8.92
C GLN A 480 28.69 -11.91 -8.74
N VAL A 481 28.24 -10.78 -9.27
CA VAL A 481 26.83 -10.37 -9.20
C VAL A 481 25.97 -11.29 -10.06
N VAL A 482 24.85 -11.73 -9.51
CA VAL A 482 23.89 -12.60 -10.21
C VAL A 482 22.79 -11.74 -10.82
N PHE A 483 22.70 -11.68 -12.15
CA PHE A 483 21.68 -10.88 -12.85
C PHE A 483 20.33 -11.57 -12.92
N ASP A 484 20.32 -12.87 -13.21
CA ASP A 484 19.09 -13.64 -13.34
C ASP A 484 19.01 -14.73 -12.27
N LEU A 485 17.98 -14.65 -11.43
CA LEU A 485 17.69 -15.64 -10.39
C LEU A 485 16.69 -16.70 -10.85
N THR A 486 16.10 -16.56 -12.04
CA THR A 486 15.06 -17.46 -12.56
C THR A 486 15.59 -18.74 -13.19
N SER A 487 16.87 -18.77 -13.58
CA SER A 487 17.51 -19.93 -14.21
C SER A 487 18.02 -21.01 -13.25
N ILE A 488 17.81 -20.85 -11.93
CA ILE A 488 18.51 -21.59 -10.88
C ILE A 488 17.51 -22.28 -9.91
N GLU A 489 16.55 -23.03 -10.47
CA GLU A 489 15.68 -23.93 -9.69
C GLU A 489 16.15 -25.39 -9.73
#